data_AF-X1B860-F1
#
_entry.id   AF-X1B860-F1
#
_cell.length_a   1.000
_cell.length_b   1.000
_cell.length_c   1.000
_cell.angle_alpha   90.00
_cell.angle_beta   90.00
_cell.angle_gamma   90.00
#
_symmetry.space_group_name_H-M   'P 1'
#
loop_
_entity.id
_entity.type
_entity.pdbx_description
1 polymer ?
#
loop_
_entity_poly.entity_id
_entity_poly.type
_entity_poly.pdbx_seq_one_letter_code
_entity_poly.pdbx_strand_id
1 'polypeptide(L)'
;EMIEPLFIKIFLITVLILFLIGVIVPVVAVKRKGMNPHGTHEGGTLLTRLTSVSIMIWLIYIILYIIFDDYIRNLWSFALLSFDIYIIIGIIVIIISFIIESLGIKALGLNFRIEFPLEETELITSGIYRFMRHPIVFGIFLLFIGNFLIIPNLFTLIISIFNIITFNSKVRDEEKFLSTRFGDIYEDYKLKVGRYLPFKIEKRFKQFEWLVNEFGTLAVNFRYDPIIFYKSMDSDKVKHNLQQFDYIIENIASFGIKEMIFSFANIYPKVKKRMLARGNIPL
;
A
#
# COMPACT_ATOMS: atom_id res chain seq x y z
N GLU A 1 -9.29 -32.89 9.47
CA GLU A 1 -8.03 -33.47 9.95
C GLU A 1 -7.10 -32.32 10.27
N MET A 2 -6.40 -32.38 11.41
CA MET A 2 -5.34 -31.42 11.71
C MET A 2 -4.33 -31.42 10.58
N ILE A 3 -3.98 -30.24 10.06
CA ILE A 3 -2.93 -30.12 9.04
C ILE A 3 -1.62 -30.67 9.62
N GLU A 4 -0.97 -31.54 8.85
CA GLU A 4 0.26 -32.20 9.30
C GLU A 4 1.35 -31.17 9.63
N PRO A 5 1.99 -31.23 10.81
CA PRO A 5 3.03 -30.28 11.20
C PRO A 5 4.18 -30.20 10.21
N LEU A 6 4.52 -31.35 9.59
CA LEU A 6 5.54 -31.44 8.53
C LEU A 6 5.19 -30.57 7.32
N PHE A 7 3.92 -30.58 6.89
CA PHE A 7 3.46 -29.76 5.78
C PHE A 7 3.65 -28.26 6.05
N ILE A 8 3.31 -27.80 7.27
CA ILE A 8 3.50 -26.40 7.67
C ILE A 8 4.98 -26.01 7.61
N LYS A 9 5.88 -26.87 8.09
CA LYS A 9 7.34 -26.63 8.02
C LYS A 9 7.83 -26.52 6.58
N ILE A 10 7.46 -27.45 5.72
CA ILE A 10 7.82 -27.44 4.30
C ILE A 10 7.30 -26.16 3.62
N PHE A 11 6.06 -25.78 3.94
CA PHE A 11 5.47 -24.55 3.43
C PHE A 11 6.27 -23.32 3.88
N LEU A 12 6.60 -23.18 5.16
CA LEU A 12 7.39 -22.06 5.68
C LEU A 12 8.80 -22.00 5.09
N ILE A 13 9.45 -23.14 4.88
CA ILE A 13 10.74 -23.21 4.16
C ILE A 13 10.58 -22.66 2.74
N THR A 14 9.51 -23.07 2.04
CA THR A 14 9.20 -22.56 0.70
C THR A 14 8.97 -21.05 0.71
N VAL A 15 8.25 -20.53 1.71
CA VAL A 15 8.05 -19.08 1.91
C VAL A 15 9.37 -18.35 2.09
N LEU A 16 10.29 -18.87 2.91
CA LEU A 16 11.62 -18.27 3.10
C LEU A 16 12.42 -18.24 1.79
N ILE A 17 12.42 -19.34 1.05
CA ILE A 17 13.12 -19.43 -0.25
C ILE A 17 12.53 -18.42 -1.24
N LEU A 18 11.20 -18.37 -1.37
CA LEU A 18 10.52 -17.44 -2.29
C LEU A 18 10.77 -15.98 -1.90
N PHE A 19 10.74 -15.64 -0.60
CA PHE A 19 11.07 -14.31 -0.10
C PHE A 19 12.51 -13.91 -0.48
N LEU A 20 13.47 -14.81 -0.25
CA LEU A 20 14.87 -14.57 -0.61
C LEU A 20 15.04 -14.43 -2.13
N ILE A 21 14.36 -15.24 -2.94
CA ILE A 21 14.36 -15.11 -4.41
C ILE A 21 13.81 -13.74 -4.82
N GLY A 22 12.68 -13.32 -4.23
CA GLY A 22 12.03 -12.03 -4.50
C GLY A 22 12.91 -10.82 -4.19
N VAL A 23 13.84 -10.94 -3.25
CA VAL A 23 14.83 -9.88 -2.95
C VAL A 23 16.09 -10.01 -3.80
N ILE A 24 16.68 -11.21 -3.88
CA ILE A 24 18.01 -11.42 -4.47
C ILE A 24 17.97 -11.30 -5.99
N VAL A 25 16.97 -11.88 -6.67
CA VAL A 25 16.89 -11.90 -8.13
C VAL A 25 16.84 -10.49 -8.73
N PRO A 26 15.93 -9.58 -8.33
CA PRO A 26 15.90 -8.24 -8.90
C PRO A 26 17.16 -7.43 -8.57
N VAL A 27 17.73 -7.59 -7.38
CA VAL A 27 18.99 -6.94 -6.98
C VAL A 27 20.15 -7.38 -7.88
N VAL A 28 20.29 -8.68 -8.11
CA VAL A 28 21.33 -9.23 -9.00
C VAL A 28 21.09 -8.78 -10.44
N ALA A 29 19.84 -8.74 -10.92
CA ALA A 29 19.50 -8.28 -12.26
C ALA A 29 19.91 -6.81 -12.49
N VAL A 30 19.63 -5.93 -11.52
CA VAL A 30 20.03 -4.51 -11.55
C VAL A 30 21.56 -4.39 -11.49
N LYS A 31 22.23 -5.12 -10.59
CA LYS A 31 23.70 -5.10 -10.45
C LYS A 31 24.43 -5.60 -11.70
N ARG A 32 23.89 -6.63 -12.38
CA ARG A 32 24.44 -7.15 -13.66
C ARG A 32 24.41 -6.13 -14.79
N LYS A 33 23.55 -5.11 -14.69
CA LYS A 33 23.47 -3.99 -15.63
C LYS A 33 24.34 -2.79 -15.22
N GLY A 34 25.17 -2.93 -14.18
CA GLY A 34 26.09 -1.89 -13.72
C GLY A 34 25.43 -0.78 -12.88
N MET A 35 24.14 -0.92 -12.54
CA MET A 35 23.39 0.05 -11.73
C MET A 35 23.50 -0.28 -10.24
N ASN A 36 23.32 0.73 -9.37
CA ASN A 36 23.31 0.52 -7.92
C ASN A 36 21.89 0.20 -7.39
N PRO A 37 21.62 -1.05 -6.92
CA PRO A 37 20.31 -1.42 -6.40
C PRO A 37 20.01 -0.87 -4.99
N HIS A 38 21.04 -0.45 -4.25
CA HIS A 38 20.89 -0.03 -2.85
C HIS A 38 20.63 1.47 -2.68
N GLY A 39 20.77 2.30 -3.73
CA GLY A 39 20.47 3.74 -3.63
C GLY A 39 21.26 4.45 -2.52
N THR A 40 20.66 5.49 -1.93
CA THR A 40 21.17 6.16 -0.72
C THR A 40 20.19 6.06 0.45
N HIS A 41 20.73 5.97 1.66
CA HIS A 41 19.98 6.07 2.91
C HIS A 41 19.58 7.52 3.28
N GLU A 42 20.02 8.52 2.51
CA GLU A 42 19.78 9.92 2.82
C GLU A 42 18.29 10.26 2.64
N GLY A 43 17.67 10.75 3.73
CA GLY A 43 16.26 11.13 3.75
C GLY A 43 15.29 10.12 4.37
N GLY A 44 15.73 8.90 4.69
CA GLY A 44 14.91 7.90 5.40
C GLY A 44 14.79 8.17 6.90
N THR A 45 13.57 8.06 7.44
CA THR A 45 13.33 8.16 8.89
C THR A 45 14.01 7.04 9.68
N LEU A 46 14.25 7.22 11.00
CA LEU A 46 14.75 6.15 11.88
C LEU A 46 13.90 4.88 11.77
N LEU A 47 12.59 5.05 11.68
CA LEU A 47 11.62 3.96 11.54
C LEU A 47 11.81 3.17 10.23
N THR A 48 12.25 3.83 9.16
CA THR A 48 12.60 3.17 7.89
C THR A 48 13.85 2.30 8.05
N ARG A 49 14.86 2.71 8.83
CA ARG A 49 16.06 1.88 9.11
C ARG A 49 15.73 0.62 9.92
N LEU A 50 14.71 0.70 10.78
CA LEU A 50 14.24 -0.45 11.56
C LEU A 50 13.57 -1.54 10.70
N THR A 51 13.19 -1.25 9.45
CA THR A 51 12.60 -2.26 8.53
C THR A 51 13.54 -3.45 8.32
N SER A 52 14.81 -3.21 7.99
CA SER A 52 15.78 -4.29 7.75
C SER A 52 16.00 -5.13 9.01
N VAL A 53 16.06 -4.49 10.18
CA VAL A 53 16.20 -5.17 11.47
C VAL A 53 14.97 -6.02 11.79
N SER A 54 13.76 -5.48 11.58
CA SER A 54 12.51 -6.22 11.84
C SER A 54 12.32 -7.41 10.91
N ILE A 55 12.76 -7.30 9.65
CA ILE A 55 12.79 -8.44 8.71
C ILE A 55 13.78 -9.50 9.19
N MET A 56 14.98 -9.11 9.63
CA MET A 56 15.95 -10.07 10.16
C MET A 56 15.42 -10.82 11.38
N ILE A 57 14.77 -10.11 12.31
CA ILE A 57 14.13 -10.72 13.48
C ILE A 57 13.05 -11.71 13.04
N TRP A 58 12.21 -11.33 12.07
CA TRP A 58 11.19 -12.22 11.52
C TRP A 58 11.80 -13.47 10.86
N LEU A 59 12.83 -13.33 10.01
CA LEU A 59 13.51 -14.46 9.38
C LEU A 59 14.09 -15.44 10.40
N ILE A 60 14.80 -14.91 11.40
CA ILE A 60 15.36 -15.71 12.50
C ILE A 60 14.23 -16.44 13.24
N TYR A 61 13.13 -15.75 13.53
CA TYR A 61 11.99 -16.36 14.21
C TYR A 61 11.36 -17.50 13.41
N ILE A 62 11.19 -17.36 12.09
CA ILE A 62 10.65 -18.45 11.25
C ILE A 62 11.61 -19.64 11.22
N ILE A 63 12.91 -19.41 11.15
CA ILE A 63 13.92 -20.48 11.22
C ILE A 63 13.83 -21.20 12.58
N LEU A 64 13.75 -20.45 13.67
CA LEU A 64 13.57 -21.03 15.01
C LEU A 64 12.27 -21.82 15.13
N TYR A 65 11.17 -21.33 14.55
CA TYR A 65 9.90 -22.06 14.50
C TYR A 65 10.02 -23.37 13.73
N ILE A 66 10.71 -23.39 12.60
CA ILE A 66 10.88 -24.62 11.81
C ILE A 66 11.65 -25.69 12.61
N ILE A 67 12.64 -25.29 13.42
CA ILE A 67 13.50 -26.18 14.21
C ILE A 67 12.85 -26.60 15.54
N PHE A 68 12.17 -25.68 16.22
CA PHE A 68 11.69 -25.83 17.60
C PHE A 68 10.16 -25.60 17.73
N ASP A 69 9.37 -26.06 16.75
CA ASP A 69 7.93 -25.81 16.68
C ASP A 69 7.16 -26.29 17.93
N ASP A 70 7.54 -27.44 18.49
CA ASP A 70 6.91 -28.00 19.70
C ASP A 70 6.95 -27.04 20.90
N TYR A 71 8.03 -26.26 21.02
CA TYR A 71 8.20 -25.27 22.08
C TYR A 71 7.52 -23.94 21.72
N ILE A 72 7.68 -23.50 20.48
CA ILE A 72 7.23 -22.16 20.04
C ILE A 72 5.72 -22.09 19.83
N ARG A 73 5.07 -23.18 19.42
CA ARG A 73 3.61 -23.24 19.25
C ARG A 73 2.85 -23.03 20.56
N ASN A 74 3.44 -23.42 21.69
CA ASN A 74 2.83 -23.33 23.01
C ASN A 74 3.10 -21.98 23.72
N LEU A 75 4.02 -21.17 23.19
CA LEU A 75 4.35 -19.86 23.75
C LEU A 75 3.32 -18.80 23.30
N TRP A 76 2.48 -18.37 24.24
CA TRP A 76 1.53 -17.24 24.06
C TRP A 76 0.66 -17.34 22.80
N SER A 77 0.12 -18.54 22.55
CA SER A 77 -0.77 -18.82 21.42
C SER A 77 -2.18 -18.28 21.63
N PHE A 78 -2.81 -17.87 20.54
CA PHE A 78 -4.22 -17.49 20.53
C PHE A 78 -5.08 -18.73 20.25
N ALA A 79 -5.68 -19.31 21.29
CA ALA A 79 -6.51 -20.52 21.18
C ALA A 79 -7.66 -20.37 20.16
N LEU A 80 -8.26 -19.18 20.05
CA LEU A 80 -9.34 -18.86 19.10
C LEU A 80 -8.92 -18.95 17.63
N LEU A 81 -7.63 -18.78 17.31
CA LEU A 81 -7.09 -18.83 15.95
C LEU A 81 -6.41 -20.16 15.65
N SER A 82 -6.47 -21.15 16.56
CA SER A 82 -5.75 -22.42 16.44
C SER A 82 -6.47 -23.46 15.55
N PHE A 83 -7.55 -23.07 14.87
CA PHE A 83 -8.28 -23.95 13.95
C PHE A 83 -7.63 -24.01 12.57
N ASP A 84 -7.67 -25.18 11.93
CA ASP A 84 -7.06 -25.42 10.61
C ASP A 84 -7.53 -24.43 9.53
N ILE A 85 -8.76 -23.91 9.64
CA ILE A 85 -9.30 -22.92 8.71
C ILE A 85 -8.44 -21.65 8.64
N TYR A 86 -7.88 -21.19 9.76
CA TYR A 86 -7.02 -20.01 9.78
C TYR A 86 -5.67 -20.29 9.13
N ILE A 87 -5.14 -21.50 9.28
CA ILE A 87 -3.92 -21.94 8.60
C ILE A 87 -4.16 -21.95 7.08
N ILE A 88 -5.28 -22.50 6.62
CA ILE A 88 -5.66 -22.52 5.19
C ILE A 88 -5.80 -21.10 4.65
N ILE A 89 -6.51 -20.22 5.37
CA ILE A 89 -6.63 -18.80 4.98
C ILE A 89 -5.25 -18.15 4.93
N GLY A 90 -4.39 -18.40 5.92
CA GLY A 90 -3.02 -17.88 5.96
C GLY A 90 -2.18 -18.31 4.77
N ILE A 91 -2.25 -19.59 4.39
CA ILE A 91 -1.59 -20.13 3.19
C ILE A 91 -2.08 -19.43 1.93
N ILE A 92 -3.40 -19.31 1.75
CA ILE A 92 -4.01 -18.63 0.60
C ILE A 92 -3.56 -17.17 0.53
N VAL A 93 -3.56 -16.46 1.67
CA VAL A 93 -3.12 -15.07 1.77
C VAL A 93 -1.64 -14.93 1.38
N ILE A 94 -0.76 -15.84 1.81
CA ILE A 94 0.66 -15.83 1.44
C ILE A 94 0.86 -16.14 -0.05
N ILE A 95 0.07 -17.05 -0.63
CA ILE A 95 0.13 -17.32 -2.09
C ILE A 95 -0.25 -16.05 -2.86
N ILE A 96 -1.33 -15.36 -2.46
CA ILE A 96 -1.75 -14.10 -3.08
C ILE A 96 -0.67 -13.02 -2.92
N SER A 97 -0.04 -12.93 -1.74
CA SER A 97 1.10 -12.05 -1.47
C SER A 97 2.20 -12.23 -2.52
N PHE A 98 2.70 -13.45 -2.70
CA PHE A 98 3.78 -13.73 -3.65
C PHE A 98 3.40 -13.44 -5.10
N ILE A 99 2.14 -13.68 -5.49
CA ILE A 99 1.64 -13.31 -6.83
C ILE A 99 1.72 -11.79 -7.03
N ILE A 100 1.23 -11.01 -6.06
CA ILE A 100 1.26 -9.54 -6.12
C ILE A 100 2.69 -9.01 -6.16
N GLU A 101 3.58 -9.53 -5.31
CA GLU A 101 5.00 -9.15 -5.28
C GLU A 101 5.67 -9.45 -6.62
N SER A 102 5.46 -10.65 -7.16
CA SER A 102 6.05 -11.07 -8.44
C SER A 102 5.59 -10.18 -9.59
N LEU A 103 4.30 -9.81 -9.62
CA LEU A 103 3.77 -8.87 -10.61
C LEU A 103 4.36 -7.47 -10.44
N GLY A 104 4.57 -7.01 -9.21
CA GLY A 104 5.20 -5.73 -8.90
C GLY A 104 6.66 -5.69 -9.33
N ILE A 105 7.44 -6.70 -8.96
CA ILE A 105 8.86 -6.84 -9.33
C ILE A 105 9.00 -6.90 -10.86
N LYS A 106 8.15 -7.69 -11.52
CA LYS A 106 8.15 -7.80 -12.99
C LYS A 106 7.82 -6.47 -13.67
N ALA A 107 6.86 -5.70 -13.13
CA ALA A 107 6.49 -4.40 -13.69
C ALA A 107 7.59 -3.35 -13.51
N LEU A 108 8.31 -3.35 -12.38
CA LEU A 108 9.46 -2.45 -12.17
C LEU A 108 10.65 -2.82 -13.06
N GLY A 109 10.93 -4.11 -13.23
CA GLY A 109 12.07 -4.58 -14.01
C GLY A 109 13.39 -3.94 -13.54
N LEU A 110 14.08 -3.26 -14.46
CA LEU A 110 15.37 -2.61 -14.18
C LEU A 110 15.24 -1.32 -13.34
N ASN A 111 14.03 -0.79 -13.15
CA ASN A 111 13.77 0.35 -12.26
C ASN A 111 13.65 -0.07 -10.79
N PHE A 112 13.71 -1.37 -10.47
CA PHE A 112 13.68 -1.85 -9.08
C PHE A 112 14.86 -1.30 -8.28
N ARG A 113 14.59 -0.75 -7.10
CA ARG A 113 15.60 -0.29 -6.14
C ARG A 113 15.14 -0.64 -4.72
N ILE A 114 16.10 -1.00 -3.87
CA ILE A 114 15.82 -1.25 -2.44
C ILE A 114 15.60 0.08 -1.71
N GLU A 115 16.29 1.14 -2.14
CA GLU A 115 16.26 2.48 -1.54
C GLU A 115 16.23 3.58 -2.61
N PHE A 116 16.33 4.84 -2.18
CA PHE A 116 16.21 6.01 -3.05
C PHE A 116 17.31 6.00 -4.12
N PRO A 117 16.96 5.89 -5.42
CA PRO A 117 17.97 5.93 -6.48
C PRO A 117 18.58 7.33 -6.60
N LEU A 118 19.91 7.36 -6.79
CA LEU A 118 20.61 8.57 -7.27
C LEU A 118 20.47 8.72 -8.80
N GLU A 119 20.40 7.60 -9.50
CA GLU A 119 20.28 7.52 -10.96
C GLU A 119 18.89 7.96 -11.45
N GLU A 120 18.80 8.36 -12.72
CA GLU A 120 17.52 8.56 -13.39
C GLU A 120 16.76 7.23 -13.50
N THR A 121 15.54 7.22 -12.99
CA THR A 121 14.60 6.10 -13.06
C THR A 121 13.32 6.59 -13.70
N GLU A 122 12.58 5.70 -14.34
CA GLU A 122 11.28 6.00 -14.91
C GLU A 122 10.17 5.73 -13.91
N LEU A 123 9.15 6.60 -13.89
CA LEU A 123 7.94 6.36 -13.10
C LEU A 123 7.07 5.29 -13.79
N ILE A 124 7.01 4.11 -13.19
CA ILE A 124 6.18 3.00 -13.70
C ILE A 124 4.73 3.13 -13.18
N THR A 125 3.80 3.31 -14.11
CA THR A 125 2.34 3.40 -13.84
C THR A 125 1.52 2.30 -14.53
N SER A 126 2.20 1.36 -15.22
CA SER A 126 1.58 0.29 -16.00
C SER A 126 1.53 -1.06 -15.24
N GLY A 127 0.85 -2.06 -15.81
CA GLY A 127 0.74 -3.38 -15.20
C GLY A 127 -0.02 -3.33 -13.87
N ILE A 128 0.53 -3.93 -12.80
CA ILE A 128 -0.10 -3.92 -11.47
C ILE A 128 -0.11 -2.53 -10.83
N TYR A 129 0.82 -1.64 -11.24
CA TYR A 129 0.91 -0.27 -10.73
C TYR A 129 -0.29 0.59 -11.16
N ARG A 130 -1.06 0.21 -12.19
CA ARG A 130 -2.31 0.93 -12.53
C ARG A 130 -3.40 0.80 -11.45
N PHE A 131 -3.30 -0.19 -10.58
CA PHE A 131 -4.33 -0.49 -9.56
C PHE A 131 -3.93 -0.06 -8.16
N MET A 132 -2.63 -0.08 -7.86
CA MET A 132 -2.08 0.37 -6.58
C MET A 132 -0.64 0.85 -6.77
N ARG A 133 -0.26 1.91 -6.05
CA ARG A 133 1.07 2.52 -6.18
C ARG A 133 2.18 1.70 -5.56
N HIS A 134 1.87 0.89 -4.53
CA HIS A 134 2.84 0.12 -3.76
C HIS A 134 2.49 -1.37 -3.67
N PRO A 135 2.43 -2.10 -4.81
CA PRO A 135 2.01 -3.50 -4.85
C PRO A 135 2.96 -4.42 -4.09
N ILE A 136 4.27 -4.25 -4.21
CA ILE A 136 5.26 -5.08 -3.52
C ILE A 136 5.09 -4.95 -1.99
N VAL A 137 4.98 -3.73 -1.48
CA VAL A 137 4.78 -3.50 -0.04
C VAL A 137 3.42 -4.03 0.44
N PHE A 138 2.38 -3.94 -0.40
CA PHE A 138 1.09 -4.54 -0.08
C PHE A 138 1.17 -6.07 0.01
N GLY A 139 1.89 -6.72 -0.91
CA GLY A 139 2.20 -8.14 -0.84
C GLY A 139 2.94 -8.52 0.45
N ILE A 140 3.91 -7.70 0.87
CA ILE A 140 4.63 -7.90 2.14
C ILE A 140 3.68 -7.78 3.35
N PHE A 141 2.69 -6.88 3.33
CA PHE A 141 1.68 -6.83 4.39
C PHE A 141 0.86 -8.11 4.46
N LEU A 142 0.45 -8.63 3.30
CA LEU A 142 -0.28 -9.90 3.21
C LEU A 142 0.58 -11.07 3.71
N LEU A 143 1.89 -11.08 3.41
CA LEU A 143 2.84 -12.08 3.93
C LEU A 143 2.82 -12.11 5.46
N PHE A 144 2.93 -10.96 6.13
CA PHE A 144 2.90 -10.88 7.58
C PHE A 144 1.55 -11.29 8.17
N ILE A 145 0.44 -10.84 7.56
CA ILE A 145 -0.91 -11.24 7.98
C ILE A 145 -1.09 -12.76 7.86
N GLY A 146 -0.71 -13.35 6.73
CA GLY A 146 -0.82 -14.78 6.52
C GLY A 146 0.10 -15.59 7.45
N ASN A 147 1.30 -15.07 7.75
CA ASN A 147 2.20 -15.70 8.70
C ASN A 147 1.63 -15.74 10.12
N PHE A 148 1.02 -14.65 10.57
CA PHE A 148 0.29 -14.61 11.84
C PHE A 148 -0.87 -15.62 11.87
N LEU A 149 -1.60 -15.81 10.76
CA LEU A 149 -2.69 -16.78 10.70
C LEU A 149 -2.21 -18.25 10.75
N ILE A 150 -1.02 -18.55 10.21
CA ILE A 150 -0.42 -19.89 10.27
C ILE A 150 0.15 -20.18 11.66
N ILE A 151 0.77 -19.18 12.30
CA ILE A 151 1.40 -19.30 13.62
C ILE A 151 0.79 -18.23 14.54
N PRO A 152 -0.44 -18.39 15.05
CA PRO A 152 -1.16 -17.34 15.75
C PRO A 152 -0.69 -17.21 17.20
N ASN A 153 0.38 -16.47 17.44
CA ASN A 153 0.87 -16.16 18.77
C ASN A 153 1.19 -14.66 18.93
N LEU A 154 1.43 -14.25 20.17
CA LEU A 154 1.67 -12.85 20.48
C LEU A 154 2.90 -12.29 19.76
N PHE A 155 3.95 -13.10 19.58
CA PHE A 155 5.17 -12.68 18.92
C PHE A 155 4.94 -12.40 17.43
N THR A 156 4.31 -13.32 16.72
CA THR A 156 3.97 -13.17 15.29
C THR A 156 3.03 -11.99 15.06
N LEU A 157 2.11 -11.73 15.99
CA LEU A 157 1.26 -10.53 15.95
C LEU A 157 2.09 -9.25 16.06
N ILE A 158 2.93 -9.14 17.09
CA ILE A 158 3.74 -7.93 17.35
C ILE A 158 4.70 -7.67 16.20
N ILE A 159 5.44 -8.69 15.75
CA ILE A 159 6.40 -8.53 14.65
C ILE A 159 5.69 -8.19 13.33
N SER A 160 4.49 -8.73 13.08
CA SER A 160 3.69 -8.39 11.90
C SER A 160 3.22 -6.93 11.92
N ILE A 161 2.64 -6.49 13.04
CA ILE A 161 2.21 -5.09 13.22
C ILE A 161 3.40 -4.14 13.08
N PHE A 162 4.52 -4.48 13.72
CA PHE A 162 5.73 -3.66 13.68
C PHE A 162 6.26 -3.54 12.26
N ASN A 163 6.37 -4.64 11.51
CA ASN A 163 6.78 -4.59 10.11
C ASN A 163 5.80 -3.79 9.24
N ILE A 164 4.48 -3.94 9.42
CA ILE A 164 3.49 -3.14 8.68
C ILE A 164 3.71 -1.65 8.92
N ILE A 165 3.97 -1.25 10.16
CA ILE A 165 4.24 0.15 10.53
C ILE A 165 5.54 0.66 9.88
N THR A 166 6.63 -0.10 9.98
CA THR A 166 7.94 0.32 9.45
C THR A 166 7.94 0.40 7.92
N PHE A 167 7.35 -0.59 7.23
CA PHE A 167 7.19 -0.55 5.77
C PHE A 167 6.26 0.58 5.31
N ASN A 168 5.17 0.86 6.04
CA ASN A 168 4.32 2.01 5.71
C ASN A 168 5.05 3.35 5.91
N SER A 169 5.99 3.44 6.85
CA SER A 169 6.89 4.59 6.98
C SER A 169 7.81 4.71 5.77
N LYS A 170 8.43 3.59 5.36
CA LYS A 170 9.27 3.53 4.16
C LYS A 170 8.53 4.00 2.91
N VAL A 171 7.30 3.53 2.71
CA VAL A 171 6.43 3.98 1.61
C VAL A 171 6.18 5.48 1.66
N ARG A 172 5.96 6.07 2.84
CA ARG A 172 5.75 7.53 2.94
C ARG A 172 6.99 8.32 2.56
N ASP A 173 8.16 7.84 2.95
CA ASP A 173 9.43 8.48 2.57
C ASP A 173 9.67 8.32 1.04
N GLU A 174 9.32 7.15 0.48
CA GLU A 174 9.28 6.90 -0.99
C GLU A 174 8.33 7.83 -1.73
N GLU A 175 7.09 7.99 -1.28
CA GLU A 175 6.15 8.90 -1.93
C GLU A 175 6.65 10.35 -1.88
N LYS A 176 7.32 10.80 -0.81
CA LYS A 176 7.93 12.14 -0.77
C LYS A 176 9.07 12.27 -1.78
N PHE A 177 9.93 11.27 -1.87
CA PHE A 177 11.02 11.25 -2.84
C PHE A 177 10.47 11.29 -4.27
N LEU A 178 9.48 10.46 -4.58
CA LEU A 178 8.83 10.41 -5.90
C LEU A 178 8.14 11.74 -6.25
N SER A 179 7.45 12.38 -5.30
CA SER A 179 6.88 13.72 -5.50
C SER A 179 7.94 14.76 -5.82
N THR A 180 9.09 14.74 -5.15
CA THR A 180 10.20 15.66 -5.45
C THR A 180 10.87 15.36 -6.79
N ARG A 181 11.01 14.07 -7.13
CA ARG A 181 11.72 13.61 -8.34
C ARG A 181 10.90 13.81 -9.62
N PHE A 182 9.62 13.46 -9.59
CA PHE A 182 8.73 13.43 -10.76
C PHE A 182 7.68 14.54 -10.80
N GLY A 183 7.58 15.35 -9.73
CA GLY A 183 6.69 16.51 -9.68
C GLY A 183 5.24 16.17 -10.00
N ASP A 184 4.66 16.97 -10.90
CA ASP A 184 3.24 16.91 -11.27
C ASP A 184 2.83 15.55 -11.85
N ILE A 185 3.74 14.87 -12.58
CA ILE A 185 3.46 13.55 -13.16
C ILE A 185 3.11 12.54 -12.05
N TYR A 186 3.83 12.59 -10.93
CA TYR A 186 3.57 11.69 -9.81
C TYR A 186 2.38 12.15 -8.96
N GLU A 187 2.15 13.45 -8.84
CA GLU A 187 0.93 13.95 -8.19
C GLU A 187 -0.32 13.51 -8.95
N ASP A 188 -0.36 13.63 -10.28
CA ASP A 188 -1.45 13.12 -11.12
C ASP A 188 -1.70 11.63 -10.93
N TYR A 189 -0.62 10.84 -10.90
CA TYR A 189 -0.69 9.42 -10.62
C TYR A 189 -1.26 9.15 -9.21
N LYS A 190 -0.90 9.96 -8.21
CA LYS A 190 -1.46 9.86 -6.85
C LYS A 190 -2.95 10.16 -6.77
N LEU A 191 -3.48 10.99 -7.67
CA LEU A 191 -4.92 11.26 -7.75
C LEU A 191 -5.70 10.08 -8.34
N LYS A 192 -5.09 9.38 -9.30
CA LYS A 192 -5.71 8.29 -10.07
C LYS A 192 -5.63 6.93 -9.37
N VAL A 193 -4.50 6.62 -8.71
CA VAL A 193 -4.22 5.27 -8.21
C VAL A 193 -3.96 5.25 -6.70
N GLY A 194 -4.66 4.39 -5.95
CA GLY A 194 -4.57 4.35 -4.49
C GLY A 194 -3.24 3.77 -4.00
N ARG A 195 -2.85 4.04 -2.75
CA ARG A 195 -1.56 3.55 -2.21
C ARG A 195 -1.45 2.02 -2.22
N TYR A 196 -2.47 1.35 -1.66
CA TYR A 196 -2.51 -0.12 -1.52
C TYR A 196 -3.79 -0.76 -2.05
N LEU A 197 -4.91 -0.03 -2.02
CA LEU A 197 -6.21 -0.51 -2.51
C LEU A 197 -6.71 0.45 -3.60
N PRO A 198 -7.41 -0.08 -4.63
CA PRO A 198 -7.94 0.73 -5.72
C PRO A 198 -8.90 1.81 -5.19
N PHE A 199 -8.88 2.98 -5.82
CA PHE A 199 -9.59 4.15 -5.31
C PHE A 199 -11.11 3.95 -5.28
N LYS A 200 -11.75 4.51 -4.25
CA LYS A 200 -13.21 4.62 -4.19
C LYS A 200 -13.79 5.50 -5.30
N ILE A 201 -12.99 6.39 -5.91
CA ILE A 201 -13.48 7.36 -6.90
C ILE A 201 -13.82 6.71 -8.24
N GLU A 202 -13.08 5.69 -8.68
CA GLU A 202 -13.42 4.93 -9.89
C GLU A 202 -14.78 4.23 -9.74
N LYS A 203 -15.08 3.68 -8.55
CA LYS A 203 -16.41 3.13 -8.25
C LYS A 203 -17.49 4.22 -8.32
N ARG A 204 -17.18 5.46 -7.93
CA ARG A 204 -18.10 6.59 -8.06
C ARG A 204 -18.28 7.01 -9.51
N PHE A 205 -17.24 6.98 -10.34
CA PHE A 205 -17.39 7.24 -11.77
C PHE A 205 -18.25 6.17 -12.44
N LYS A 206 -18.05 4.88 -12.14
CA LYS A 206 -18.93 3.81 -12.63
C LYS A 206 -20.39 3.98 -12.18
N GLN A 207 -20.58 4.39 -10.92
CA GLN A 207 -21.92 4.70 -10.41
C GLN A 207 -22.53 5.89 -11.15
N PHE A 208 -21.73 6.93 -11.43
CA PHE A 208 -22.16 8.11 -12.14
C PHE A 208 -22.49 7.83 -13.59
N GLU A 209 -21.64 7.08 -14.29
CA GLU A 209 -21.87 6.57 -15.64
C GLU A 209 -23.18 5.78 -15.72
N TRP A 210 -23.43 4.89 -14.76
CA TRP A 210 -24.71 4.18 -14.67
C TRP A 210 -25.91 5.13 -14.54
N LEU A 211 -25.83 6.15 -13.68
CA LEU A 211 -26.90 7.16 -13.55
C LEU A 211 -27.15 7.90 -14.86
N VAL A 212 -26.08 8.31 -15.55
CA VAL A 212 -26.17 9.03 -16.83
C VAL A 212 -26.78 8.14 -17.91
N ASN A 213 -26.38 6.86 -17.97
CA ASN A 213 -26.91 5.91 -18.95
C ASN A 213 -28.38 5.56 -18.70
N GLU A 214 -28.80 5.45 -17.43
CA GLU A 214 -30.17 5.08 -17.06
C GLU A 214 -31.15 6.26 -17.17
N PHE A 215 -30.76 7.45 -16.70
CA PHE A 215 -31.65 8.61 -16.58
C PHE A 215 -31.39 9.71 -17.63
N GLY A 216 -30.29 9.62 -18.38
CA GLY A 216 -29.87 10.63 -19.34
C GLY A 216 -29.13 11.81 -18.71
N THR A 217 -28.33 12.50 -19.53
CA THR A 217 -27.48 13.63 -19.10
C THR A 217 -28.26 14.83 -18.56
N LEU A 218 -29.49 15.04 -19.01
CA LEU A 218 -30.35 16.16 -18.57
C LEU A 218 -30.95 15.95 -17.17
N ALA A 219 -31.06 14.70 -16.72
CA ALA A 219 -31.63 14.37 -15.42
C ALA A 219 -30.57 14.33 -14.29
N VAL A 220 -29.30 14.23 -14.65
CA VAL A 220 -28.19 14.09 -13.70
C VAL A 220 -27.47 15.42 -13.53
N ASN A 221 -27.66 16.05 -12.38
CA ASN A 221 -26.92 17.26 -12.01
C ASN A 221 -25.69 16.90 -11.17
N PHE A 222 -24.50 17.24 -11.65
CA PHE A 222 -23.28 17.10 -10.86
C PHE A 222 -23.05 18.33 -9.98
N ARG A 223 -22.81 18.10 -8.69
CA ARG A 223 -22.42 19.15 -7.73
C ARG A 223 -21.06 18.83 -7.15
N TYR A 224 -20.10 19.74 -7.32
CA TYR A 224 -18.79 19.63 -6.69
C TYR A 224 -18.86 20.15 -5.24
N ASP A 225 -18.15 19.48 -4.33
CA ASP A 225 -18.04 19.93 -2.95
C ASP A 225 -17.40 21.34 -2.91
N PRO A 226 -17.78 22.19 -1.94
CA PRO A 226 -17.26 23.56 -1.93
C PRO A 226 -15.75 23.62 -1.79
N ILE A 227 -15.13 24.68 -2.34
CA ILE A 227 -13.71 24.96 -2.14
C ILE A 227 -13.49 25.25 -0.66
N ILE A 228 -12.56 24.52 -0.05
CA ILE A 228 -12.19 24.72 1.34
C ILE A 228 -10.68 24.88 1.42
N PHE A 229 -10.25 26.01 1.96
CA PHE A 229 -8.87 26.23 2.36
C PHE A 229 -8.68 25.76 3.81
N TYR A 230 -7.54 25.16 4.11
CA TYR A 230 -7.28 24.62 5.44
C TYR A 230 -5.80 24.49 5.77
N LYS A 231 -5.51 24.44 7.07
CA LYS A 231 -4.19 24.10 7.61
C LYS A 231 -4.25 22.76 8.33
N SER A 232 -3.13 22.03 8.35
CA SER A 232 -2.96 20.89 9.26
C SER A 232 -2.65 21.44 10.64
N MET A 233 -3.09 20.80 11.74
CA MET A 233 -2.75 21.30 13.08
C MET A 233 -1.24 21.37 13.32
N ASP A 234 -0.46 20.53 12.65
CA ASP A 234 1.00 20.46 12.77
C ASP A 234 1.76 21.25 11.68
N SER A 235 1.08 22.01 10.82
CA SER A 235 1.72 22.71 9.70
C SER A 235 0.98 23.97 9.29
N ASP A 236 1.72 25.09 9.20
CA ASP A 236 1.21 26.37 8.73
C ASP A 236 0.96 26.45 7.22
N LYS A 237 1.31 25.39 6.47
CA LYS A 237 1.09 25.35 5.03
C LYS A 237 -0.40 25.28 4.70
N VAL A 238 -0.89 26.30 4.01
CA VAL A 238 -2.27 26.36 3.50
C VAL A 238 -2.44 25.31 2.40
N LYS A 239 -3.53 24.53 2.49
CA LYS A 239 -3.95 23.49 1.54
C LYS A 239 -5.37 23.77 1.05
N HIS A 240 -5.76 23.12 -0.04
CA HIS A 240 -7.12 23.18 -0.59
C HIS A 240 -7.59 21.81 -1.09
N ASN A 241 -8.90 21.62 -1.20
CA ASN A 241 -9.53 20.37 -1.68
C ASN A 241 -9.66 20.28 -3.21
N LEU A 242 -9.02 21.18 -3.96
CA LEU A 242 -9.06 21.20 -5.43
C LEU A 242 -8.00 20.32 -6.11
N GLN A 243 -7.19 19.58 -5.35
CA GLN A 243 -6.11 18.76 -5.92
C GLN A 243 -6.60 17.74 -6.95
N GLN A 244 -7.82 17.20 -6.79
CA GLN A 244 -8.43 16.24 -7.72
C GLN A 244 -9.44 16.88 -8.68
N PHE A 245 -9.57 18.22 -8.66
CA PHE A 245 -10.65 18.90 -9.35
C PHE A 245 -10.61 18.62 -10.86
N ASP A 246 -9.48 18.91 -11.51
CA ASP A 246 -9.36 18.74 -12.97
C ASP A 246 -9.64 17.30 -13.40
N TYR A 247 -9.04 16.32 -12.70
CA TYR A 247 -9.29 14.91 -12.94
C TYR A 247 -10.78 14.52 -12.80
N ILE A 248 -11.47 15.04 -11.78
CA ILE A 248 -12.89 14.76 -11.56
C ILE A 248 -13.74 15.40 -12.67
N ILE A 249 -13.45 16.64 -13.04
CA ILE A 249 -14.21 17.36 -14.06
C ILE A 249 -14.00 16.76 -15.45
N GLU A 250 -12.77 16.40 -15.82
CA GLU A 250 -12.48 15.70 -17.08
C GLU A 250 -13.27 14.39 -17.20
N ASN A 251 -13.32 13.59 -16.14
CA ASN A 251 -14.08 12.33 -16.14
C ASN A 251 -15.59 12.57 -16.17
N ILE A 252 -16.11 13.62 -15.53
CA ILE A 252 -17.55 13.90 -15.53
C ILE A 252 -18.00 14.49 -16.87
N ALA A 253 -17.19 15.38 -17.43
CA ALA A 253 -17.42 15.97 -18.75
C ALA A 253 -17.42 14.89 -19.85
N SER A 254 -16.58 13.85 -19.73
CA SER A 254 -16.55 12.74 -20.70
C SER A 254 -17.85 11.93 -20.74
N PHE A 255 -18.66 11.95 -19.67
CA PHE A 255 -20.02 11.39 -19.65
C PHE A 255 -21.09 12.31 -20.26
N GLY A 256 -20.71 13.45 -20.85
CA GLY A 256 -21.63 14.36 -21.54
C GLY A 256 -22.34 15.38 -20.65
N ILE A 257 -21.89 15.52 -19.40
CA ILE A 257 -22.38 16.55 -18.47
C ILE A 257 -21.72 17.89 -18.81
N LYS A 258 -22.55 18.88 -19.16
CA LYS A 258 -22.10 20.20 -19.60
C LYS A 258 -22.05 21.23 -18.47
N GLU A 259 -22.79 20.98 -17.40
CA GLU A 259 -22.97 21.93 -16.31
C GLU A 259 -22.58 21.30 -14.97
N MET A 260 -21.89 22.08 -14.14
CA MET A 260 -21.54 21.71 -12.79
C MET A 260 -22.12 22.75 -11.84
N ILE A 261 -22.84 22.29 -10.83
CA ILE A 261 -23.24 23.12 -9.70
C ILE A 261 -22.03 23.29 -8.79
N PHE A 262 -21.49 24.50 -8.79
CA PHE A 262 -20.39 24.88 -7.91
C PHE A 262 -20.93 25.65 -6.72
N SER A 263 -20.54 25.26 -5.50
CA SER A 263 -20.89 26.00 -4.29
C SER A 263 -19.65 26.69 -3.74
N PHE A 264 -19.65 28.02 -3.67
CA PHE A 264 -18.74 28.73 -2.76
C PHE A 264 -19.32 28.57 -1.34
N ALA A 265 -18.56 27.99 -0.41
CA ALA A 265 -19.04 27.82 0.96
C ALA A 265 -18.46 28.86 1.91
N ASN A 266 -19.34 29.40 2.75
CA ASN A 266 -19.01 29.65 4.15
C ASN A 266 -18.88 28.30 4.86
N ILE A 267 -17.82 28.09 5.64
CA ILE A 267 -17.57 26.83 6.37
C ILE A 267 -18.79 26.46 7.23
N TYR A 268 -19.56 25.45 6.79
CA TYR A 268 -20.76 25.02 7.51
C TYR A 268 -20.44 23.92 8.54
N PRO A 269 -21.29 23.72 9.57
CA PRO A 269 -20.94 22.92 10.76
C PRO A 269 -20.46 21.49 10.46
N LYS A 270 -21.04 20.84 9.45
CA LYS A 270 -20.68 19.48 9.03
C LYS A 270 -19.27 19.40 8.44
N VAL A 271 -18.83 20.39 7.66
CA VAL A 271 -17.46 20.47 7.12
C VAL A 271 -16.47 20.72 8.25
N LYS A 272 -16.75 21.71 9.10
CA LYS A 272 -15.91 22.02 10.28
C LYS A 272 -15.68 20.79 11.16
N LYS A 273 -16.76 20.07 11.51
CA LYS A 273 -16.69 18.83 12.32
C LYS A 273 -15.82 17.75 11.67
N ARG A 274 -15.97 17.52 10.37
CA ARG A 274 -15.19 16.50 9.63
C ARG A 274 -13.71 16.88 9.53
N MET A 275 -13.40 18.16 9.37
CA MET A 275 -12.03 18.63 9.23
C MET A 275 -11.28 18.57 10.55
N LEU A 276 -11.90 19.02 11.64
CA LEU A 276 -11.33 18.91 12.98
C LEU A 276 -11.07 17.44 13.35
N ALA A 277 -12.00 16.54 13.05
CA ALA A 277 -11.81 15.09 13.26
C ALA A 277 -10.64 14.49 12.45
N ARG A 278 -10.21 15.18 11.37
CA ARG A 278 -9.08 14.79 10.52
C ARG A 278 -7.80 15.58 10.84
N GLY A 279 -7.77 16.35 11.93
CA GLY A 279 -6.62 17.19 12.29
C GLY A 279 -6.41 18.41 11.38
N ASN A 280 -7.46 18.90 10.73
CA ASN A 280 -7.40 20.06 9.84
C ASN A 280 -8.26 21.22 10.38
N ILE A 281 -7.72 22.43 10.30
CA ILE A 281 -8.39 23.67 10.66
C ILE A 281 -8.82 24.36 9.36
N PRO A 282 -10.12 24.46 9.05
CA PRO A 282 -10.59 25.23 7.91
C PRO A 282 -10.32 26.72 8.13
N LEU A 283 -9.92 27.40 7.05
CA LEU A 283 -9.65 28.85 7.00
C LEU A 283 -10.88 29.61 6.50
#